data_AF-A0A0J5X8Z6-F1
#
_entry.id   AF-A0A0J5X8Z6-F1
#
_cell.length_a   1.000
_cell.length_b   1.000
_cell.length_c   1.000
_cell.angle_alpha   90.00
_cell.angle_beta   90.00
_cell.angle_gamma   90.00
#
_symmetry.space_group_name_H-M   'P 1'
#
loop_
_entity.id
_entity.type
_entity.pdbx_description
1 polymer ?
#
loop_
_entity_poly.entity_id
_entity_poly.type
_entity_poly.pdbx_seq_one_letter_code
_entity_poly.pdbx_strand_id
1 'polypeptide(L)'
;MTSMYITAAPIGAVPKWINPLEPTFIPSYLLQLIDGSESARILAQLQADGWEAVPHGGMLLTRGHDSFIADSWLEQHADAGTARQTLESEGWLRRDQAWHAPQTSAAEATTLPREWLMDVKSMPLVRQIVLQLTTYGWVVSERGDLIWEHAKLHSYFPPALIDSIRENCQPLLRKMEGCGWQVCGAGYWQPGKARSPFLPISPMDIVKESIRSLEEGAAVVHLHTRELADRRQIEIPGLGQITVGSQRNQIVLEHYDQIVPAVKARDASAILNLSTSVRGDRQSARSDLRRAHLKSYGDADVPEMASLSPAAVIFQGGGGYDNAPDFLAAQFTHFWRTGTRPEVEVFNHTIVDNATTLYREHLDAAGKPVLFMLVAGVDQYRRDPITGEVEDDSLIEPACRQEIGKLLSIGDLAHRERAVSIAAEQLQPVVERLRNIFPTGKISILLPGPMQVMLADVALSLGLDGVRVGLEDGLNVYDSRAPGGVRKARGTWEQVRMLREALHAKGIAVQTSAQVRDMLSMPIGAVGSQKLAHQ
;
A
#
# COMPACT_ATOMS: atom_id res chain seq x y z
N MET A 1 -23.37 -21.50 -12.15
CA MET A 1 -22.00 -21.01 -12.41
C MET A 1 -21.43 -20.54 -11.10
N THR A 2 -20.15 -20.82 -10.83
CA THR A 2 -19.46 -20.27 -9.65
C THR A 2 -19.32 -18.77 -9.82
N SER A 3 -19.59 -18.00 -8.78
CA SER A 3 -19.44 -16.54 -8.79
C SER A 3 -18.72 -16.08 -7.53
N MET A 4 -17.96 -14.99 -7.67
CA MET A 4 -17.31 -14.32 -6.55
C MET A 4 -17.50 -12.81 -6.67
N TYR A 5 -17.51 -12.09 -5.56
CA TYR A 5 -17.39 -10.64 -5.56
C TYR A 5 -15.96 -10.20 -5.25
N ILE A 6 -15.57 -9.04 -5.78
CA ILE A 6 -14.26 -8.44 -5.52
C ILE A 6 -14.42 -7.26 -4.55
N THR A 7 -13.61 -7.26 -3.49
CA THR A 7 -13.41 -6.10 -2.60
C THR A 7 -12.13 -5.38 -2.99
N ALA A 8 -12.22 -4.07 -3.26
CA ALA A 8 -11.08 -3.21 -3.54
C ALA A 8 -10.61 -2.49 -2.26
N ALA A 9 -9.32 -2.55 -1.92
CA ALA A 9 -8.75 -1.90 -0.73
C ALA A 9 -7.65 -0.88 -1.10
N PRO A 10 -8.02 0.36 -1.51
CA PRO A 10 -7.08 1.25 -2.19
C PRO A 10 -6.07 2.00 -1.32
N ILE A 11 -6.25 2.02 0.00
CA ILE A 11 -5.48 2.91 0.89
C ILE A 11 -4.67 2.13 1.93
N GLY A 12 -5.35 1.37 2.78
CA GLY A 12 -4.73 0.66 3.90
C GLY A 12 -4.04 1.53 4.94
N ALA A 13 -3.31 0.85 5.82
CA ALA A 13 -2.66 1.48 6.97
C ALA A 13 -1.12 1.57 6.89
N VAL A 14 -0.48 0.67 6.13
CA VAL A 14 0.97 0.52 6.08
C VAL A 14 1.63 1.26 4.91
N PRO A 15 1.19 1.08 3.64
CA PRO A 15 1.92 1.65 2.53
C PRO A 15 1.89 3.18 2.59
N LYS A 16 2.93 3.84 2.06
CA LYS A 16 2.98 5.31 1.96
C LYS A 16 3.00 5.76 0.51
N TRP A 17 2.48 6.95 0.26
CA TRP A 17 2.69 7.63 -1.00
C TRP A 17 4.12 8.16 -1.08
N ILE A 18 4.70 8.12 -2.27
CA ILE A 18 5.98 8.76 -2.61
C ILE A 18 5.78 9.65 -3.82
N ASN A 19 6.31 10.87 -3.77
CA ASN A 19 6.23 11.78 -4.91
C ASN A 19 7.24 11.36 -5.99
N PRO A 20 6.80 10.97 -7.20
CA PRO A 20 7.75 10.62 -8.27
C PRO A 20 8.59 11.82 -8.74
N LEU A 21 8.17 13.05 -8.44
CA LEU A 21 8.88 14.28 -8.86
C LEU A 21 9.86 14.82 -7.82
N GLU A 22 9.97 14.18 -6.65
CA GLU A 22 10.94 14.58 -5.62
C GLU A 22 12.28 13.88 -5.82
N PRO A 23 13.39 14.51 -5.37
CA PRO A 23 14.69 13.86 -5.34
C PRO A 23 14.64 12.53 -4.59
N THR A 24 15.29 11.52 -5.15
CA THR A 24 15.47 10.19 -4.54
C THR A 24 16.83 10.00 -3.90
N PHE A 25 17.76 10.93 -4.08
CA PHE A 25 19.10 10.91 -3.49
C PHE A 25 19.56 12.31 -3.12
N ILE A 26 20.20 12.44 -1.96
CA ILE A 26 20.80 13.67 -1.45
C ILE A 26 22.30 13.41 -1.25
N PRO A 27 23.19 14.06 -2.01
CA PRO A 27 24.63 14.01 -1.74
C PRO A 27 24.96 14.50 -0.33
N SER A 28 25.85 13.80 0.39
CA SER A 28 26.23 14.16 1.76
C SER A 28 26.76 15.58 1.88
N TYR A 29 27.51 16.04 0.87
CA TYR A 29 28.09 17.38 0.90
C TYR A 29 27.02 18.48 0.94
N LEU A 30 25.85 18.29 0.33
CA LEU A 30 24.76 19.29 0.38
C LEU A 30 24.18 19.44 1.79
N LEU A 31 24.15 18.36 2.57
CA LEU A 31 23.74 18.42 3.99
C LEU A 31 24.84 19.02 4.88
N GLN A 32 26.10 18.95 4.47
CA GLN A 32 27.23 19.59 5.15
C GLN A 32 27.26 21.12 4.93
N LEU A 33 26.59 21.61 3.87
CA LEU A 33 26.37 23.03 3.65
C LEU A 33 25.31 23.63 4.59
N ILE A 34 24.62 22.81 5.39
CA ILE A 34 23.61 23.29 6.33
C ILE A 34 24.23 23.32 7.72
N ASP A 35 23.93 24.36 8.51
CA ASP A 35 24.39 24.50 9.90
C ASP A 35 24.19 23.20 10.70
N GLY A 36 25.19 22.81 11.48
CA GLY A 36 25.27 21.45 12.05
C GLY A 36 24.06 21.00 12.87
N SER A 37 23.44 21.88 13.67
CA SER A 37 22.23 21.55 14.43
C SER A 37 21.01 21.33 13.53
N GLU A 38 20.91 22.12 12.46
CA GLU A 38 19.81 22.04 11.49
C GLU A 38 19.97 20.82 10.57
N SER A 39 21.20 20.56 10.12
CA SER A 39 21.55 19.37 9.35
C SER A 39 21.22 18.08 10.11
N ALA A 40 21.57 18.00 11.40
CA ALA A 40 21.22 16.86 12.26
C ALA A 40 19.70 16.68 12.41
N ARG A 41 18.95 17.78 12.52
CA ARG A 41 17.48 17.77 12.59
C ARG A 41 16.86 17.27 11.29
N ILE A 42 17.32 17.77 10.14
CA ILE A 42 16.88 17.34 8.81
C ILE A 42 17.17 15.86 8.61
N LEU A 43 18.37 15.42 8.97
CA LEU A 43 18.79 14.03 8.84
C LEU A 43 17.88 13.09 9.65
N ALA A 44 17.58 13.43 10.91
CA ALA A 44 16.66 12.65 11.73
C ALA A 44 15.25 12.56 11.10
N GLN A 45 14.79 13.64 10.48
CA GLN A 45 13.49 13.67 9.78
C GLN A 45 13.48 12.80 8.52
N LEU A 46 14.54 12.87 7.70
CA LEU A 46 14.70 12.03 6.52
C LEU A 46 14.76 10.55 6.92
N GLN A 47 15.56 10.19 7.91
CA GLN A 47 15.67 8.80 8.40
C GLN A 47 14.35 8.28 8.98
N ALA A 48 13.62 9.11 9.74
CA ALA A 48 12.28 8.76 10.22
C ALA A 48 11.28 8.55 9.06
N ASP A 49 11.49 9.22 7.92
CA ASP A 49 10.72 9.00 6.69
C ASP A 49 11.33 7.93 5.76
N GLY A 50 12.28 7.13 6.25
CA GLY A 50 12.81 5.96 5.55
C GLY A 50 13.92 6.23 4.54
N TRP A 51 14.59 7.39 4.63
CA TRP A 51 15.84 7.62 3.91
C TRP A 51 16.99 6.86 4.57
N GLU A 52 17.88 6.30 3.76
CA GLU A 52 18.99 5.44 4.19
C GLU A 52 20.33 6.06 3.79
N ALA A 53 21.30 6.03 4.69
CA ALA A 53 22.68 6.42 4.37
C ALA A 53 23.28 5.41 3.40
N VAL A 54 23.94 5.90 2.36
CA VAL A 54 24.60 5.08 1.33
C VAL A 54 26.03 5.57 1.08
N PRO A 55 27.01 4.66 0.92
CA PRO A 55 28.38 5.05 0.60
C PRO A 55 28.49 5.48 -0.88
N HIS A 56 29.68 5.94 -1.26
CA HIS A 56 30.02 6.22 -2.66
C HIS A 56 29.81 4.97 -3.55
N GLY A 57 29.41 5.19 -4.80
CA GLY A 57 29.39 4.15 -5.84
C GLY A 57 28.00 3.84 -6.40
N GLY A 58 26.95 4.49 -5.90
CA GLY A 58 25.64 4.48 -6.53
C GLY A 58 25.64 5.29 -7.83
N MET A 59 24.57 5.18 -8.60
CA MET A 59 24.40 5.98 -9.82
C MET A 59 23.07 6.72 -9.84
N LEU A 60 23.09 7.95 -10.33
CA LEU A 60 21.93 8.84 -10.45
C LEU A 60 21.66 9.15 -11.92
N LEU A 61 20.39 9.06 -12.32
CA LEU A 61 19.87 9.67 -13.53
C LEU A 61 19.00 10.87 -13.15
N THR A 62 19.36 12.05 -13.64
CA THR A 62 18.68 13.30 -13.30
C THR A 62 18.36 14.17 -14.51
N ARG A 63 17.23 14.88 -14.45
CA ARG A 63 16.82 15.91 -15.43
C ARG A 63 15.85 16.89 -14.79
N GLY A 64 16.05 18.19 -15.02
CA GLY A 64 15.11 19.23 -14.57
C GLY A 64 15.10 19.44 -13.05
N HIS A 65 16.14 18.98 -12.36
CA HIS A 65 16.46 19.28 -10.97
C HIS A 65 17.61 20.29 -10.84
N ASP A 66 17.92 21.01 -11.92
CA ASP A 66 18.95 22.05 -11.91
C ASP A 66 18.53 23.14 -10.92
N SER A 67 19.24 23.21 -9.80
CA SER A 67 19.06 24.22 -8.77
C SER A 67 20.39 24.94 -8.55
N PHE A 68 20.30 26.18 -8.07
CA PHE A 68 21.45 27.02 -7.79
C PHE A 68 21.45 27.43 -6.33
N ILE A 69 22.64 27.70 -5.80
CA ILE A 69 22.83 28.23 -4.45
C ILE A 69 23.28 29.68 -4.61
N ALA A 70 22.41 30.63 -4.26
CA ALA A 70 22.73 32.06 -4.38
C ALA A 70 23.88 32.45 -3.44
N ASP A 71 24.75 33.37 -3.87
CA ASP A 71 25.82 33.92 -3.03
C ASP A 71 25.25 34.52 -1.73
N SER A 72 24.08 35.17 -1.80
CA SER A 72 23.39 35.74 -0.64
C SER A 72 22.99 34.71 0.41
N TRP A 73 22.75 33.45 0.01
CA TRP A 73 22.47 32.36 0.95
C TRP A 73 23.76 31.92 1.65
N LEU A 74 24.87 31.80 0.91
CA LEU A 74 26.18 31.48 1.47
C LEU A 74 26.70 32.58 2.40
N GLU A 75 26.42 33.85 2.11
CA GLU A 75 26.80 34.98 2.96
C GLU A 75 26.14 34.95 4.35
N GLN A 76 24.98 34.29 4.46
CA GLN A 76 24.27 34.09 5.73
C GLN A 76 24.74 32.83 6.47
N HIS A 77 25.54 31.98 5.81
CA HIS A 77 26.05 30.74 6.38
C HIS A 77 27.16 31.02 7.42
N ALA A 78 27.11 30.34 8.56
CA ALA A 78 28.06 30.57 9.66
C ALA A 78 29.53 30.35 9.24
N ASP A 79 29.77 29.43 8.30
CA ASP A 79 31.07 29.17 7.70
C ASP A 79 30.99 29.19 6.16
N ALA A 80 30.84 30.39 5.61
CA ALA A 80 30.78 30.60 4.17
C ALA A 80 32.08 30.21 3.43
N GLY A 81 33.22 30.21 4.13
CA GLY A 81 34.52 29.85 3.56
C GLY A 81 34.59 28.37 3.23
N THR A 82 34.32 27.53 4.23
CA THR A 82 34.29 26.07 4.06
C THR A 82 33.20 25.66 3.07
N ALA A 83 32.00 26.26 3.14
CA ALA A 83 30.92 25.96 2.20
C ALA A 83 31.31 26.20 0.72
N ARG A 84 31.99 27.32 0.42
CA ARG A 84 32.49 27.59 -0.93
C ARG A 84 33.56 26.58 -1.36
N GLN A 85 34.49 26.24 -0.47
CA GLN A 85 35.51 25.24 -0.75
C GLN A 85 34.90 23.85 -1.04
N THR A 86 33.86 23.46 -0.29
CA THR A 86 33.10 22.23 -0.54
C THR A 86 32.46 22.26 -1.93
N LEU A 87 31.77 23.34 -2.28
CA LEU A 87 31.16 23.49 -3.61
C LEU A 87 32.19 23.41 -4.75
N GLU A 88 33.33 24.10 -4.63
CA GLU A 88 34.43 24.01 -5.60
C GLU A 88 34.97 22.59 -5.73
N SER A 89 35.17 21.89 -4.60
CA SER A 89 35.69 20.51 -4.60
C SER A 89 34.73 19.50 -5.22
N GLU A 90 33.43 19.77 -5.14
CA GLU A 90 32.36 18.97 -5.76
C GLU A 90 32.05 19.44 -7.20
N GLY A 91 32.85 20.34 -7.74
CA GLY A 91 32.78 20.77 -9.15
C GLY A 91 31.69 21.80 -9.47
N TRP A 92 31.11 22.45 -8.47
CA TRP A 92 30.16 23.54 -8.68
C TRP A 92 30.86 24.76 -9.27
N LEU A 93 30.18 25.43 -10.19
CA LEU A 93 30.72 26.61 -10.88
C LEU A 93 29.95 27.86 -10.48
N ARG A 94 30.68 28.86 -10.00
CA ARG A 94 30.11 30.18 -9.68
C ARG A 94 29.92 31.02 -10.94
N ARG A 95 28.68 31.43 -11.21
CA ARG A 95 28.26 32.31 -12.32
C ARG A 95 27.10 33.18 -11.86
N ASP A 96 27.03 34.42 -12.34
CA ASP A 96 25.88 35.31 -12.09
C ASP A 96 25.42 35.39 -10.62
N GLN A 97 26.37 35.54 -9.70
CA GLN A 97 26.15 35.60 -8.24
C GLN A 97 25.47 34.34 -7.63
N ALA A 98 25.62 33.19 -8.27
CA ALA A 98 25.15 31.92 -7.77
C ALA A 98 26.12 30.78 -8.10
N TRP A 99 26.03 29.71 -7.32
CA TRP A 99 26.70 28.46 -7.56
C TRP A 99 25.76 27.52 -8.29
N HIS A 100 26.22 27.02 -9.43
CA HIS A 100 25.47 26.07 -10.24
C HIS A 100 26.08 24.69 -10.12
N ALA A 101 25.22 23.67 -10.02
CA ALA A 101 25.63 22.28 -9.98
C ALA A 101 26.51 21.94 -11.19
N PRO A 102 27.42 20.95 -11.07
CA PRO A 102 28.16 20.43 -12.20
C PRO A 102 27.19 20.10 -13.34
N GLN A 103 27.53 20.47 -14.58
CA GLN A 103 26.70 20.08 -15.72
C GLN A 103 26.64 18.55 -15.79
N THR A 104 25.51 18.01 -15.37
CA THR A 104 25.16 16.63 -15.67
C THR A 104 24.82 16.59 -17.16
N SER A 105 25.30 15.59 -17.90
CA SER A 105 24.80 15.40 -19.26
C SER A 105 23.29 15.19 -19.11
N ALA A 106 22.47 16.14 -19.57
CA ALA A 106 21.04 16.08 -19.39
C ALA A 106 20.54 14.70 -19.83
N ALA A 107 19.77 14.01 -18.98
CA ALA A 107 19.27 12.68 -19.33
C ALA A 107 18.49 12.75 -20.66
N GLU A 108 19.10 12.25 -21.72
CA GLU A 108 18.44 12.12 -23.03
C GLU A 108 17.42 10.96 -23.00
N ALA A 109 17.70 9.94 -22.19
CA ALA A 109 16.88 8.74 -22.11
C ALA A 109 15.70 8.90 -21.14
N THR A 110 14.50 9.07 -21.70
CA THR A 110 13.22 8.84 -20.99
C THR A 110 12.75 7.40 -21.08
N THR A 111 13.53 6.53 -21.72
CA THR A 111 13.14 5.17 -22.05
C THR A 111 14.32 4.26 -21.79
N LEU A 112 14.11 3.20 -21.00
CA LEU A 112 15.01 2.07 -20.86
C LEU A 112 14.39 0.89 -21.63
N PRO A 113 14.92 0.55 -22.82
CA PRO A 113 14.37 -0.50 -23.67
C PRO A 113 14.37 -1.87 -23.00
N ARG A 114 13.33 -2.68 -23.24
CA ARG A 114 13.22 -4.05 -22.70
C ARG A 114 14.46 -4.90 -22.96
N GLU A 115 15.04 -4.76 -24.15
CA GLU A 115 16.22 -5.51 -24.61
C GLU A 115 17.43 -5.33 -23.68
N TRP A 116 17.54 -4.21 -22.96
CA TRP A 116 18.64 -3.96 -22.04
C TRP A 116 18.67 -4.93 -20.86
N LEU A 117 17.49 -5.43 -20.47
CA LEU A 117 17.33 -6.35 -19.34
C LEU A 117 17.28 -7.82 -19.78
N MET A 118 17.26 -8.11 -21.09
CA MET A 118 17.21 -9.48 -21.61
C MET A 118 18.53 -10.24 -21.41
N ASP A 119 19.66 -9.55 -21.47
CA ASP A 119 21.00 -10.14 -21.30
C ASP A 119 21.39 -10.29 -19.82
N VAL A 120 20.56 -9.83 -18.89
CA VAL A 120 20.81 -9.94 -17.45
C VAL A 120 20.45 -11.36 -17.00
N LYS A 121 21.47 -12.15 -16.66
CA LYS A 121 21.31 -13.57 -16.26
C LYS A 121 20.51 -13.76 -14.98
N SER A 122 20.58 -12.79 -14.05
CA SER A 122 19.92 -12.85 -12.75
C SER A 122 18.50 -12.30 -12.83
N MET A 123 17.50 -13.20 -12.82
CA MET A 123 16.10 -12.80 -12.77
C MET A 123 15.74 -11.98 -11.52
N PRO A 124 16.25 -12.29 -10.30
CA PRO A 124 16.05 -11.43 -9.14
C PRO A 124 16.57 -9.99 -9.35
N LEU A 125 17.72 -9.84 -10.01
CA LEU A 125 18.28 -8.53 -10.33
C LEU A 125 17.38 -7.74 -11.30
N VAL A 126 16.88 -8.40 -12.35
CA VAL A 126 15.93 -7.77 -13.29
C VAL A 126 14.69 -7.28 -12.55
N ARG A 127 14.10 -8.11 -11.68
CA ARG A 127 12.94 -7.74 -10.86
C ARG A 127 13.26 -6.57 -9.95
N GLN A 128 14.44 -6.54 -9.33
CA GLN A 128 14.87 -5.44 -8.46
C GLN A 128 14.99 -4.12 -9.22
N ILE A 129 15.60 -4.12 -10.42
CA ILE A 129 15.71 -2.94 -11.27
C ILE A 129 14.32 -2.40 -11.66
N VAL A 130 13.46 -3.28 -12.17
CA VAL A 130 12.11 -2.90 -12.61
C VAL A 130 11.26 -2.38 -11.43
N LEU A 131 11.30 -3.08 -10.29
CA LEU A 131 10.57 -2.63 -9.10
C LEU A 131 11.11 -1.30 -8.57
N GLN A 132 12.42 -1.07 -8.57
CA GLN A 132 12.99 0.20 -8.10
C GLN A 132 12.55 1.36 -9.00
N LEU A 133 12.69 1.21 -10.32
CA LEU A 133 12.29 2.25 -11.27
C LEU A 133 10.78 2.51 -11.23
N THR A 134 9.96 1.46 -11.21
CA THR A 134 8.50 1.64 -11.12
C THR A 134 8.05 2.18 -9.75
N THR A 135 8.85 2.01 -8.69
CA THR A 135 8.63 2.69 -7.39
C THR A 135 8.87 4.20 -7.50
N TYR A 136 9.80 4.63 -8.34
CA TYR A 136 10.04 6.05 -8.60
C TYR A 136 9.04 6.69 -9.57
N GLY A 137 8.17 5.90 -10.20
CA GLY A 137 7.17 6.41 -11.14
C GLY A 137 7.43 6.07 -12.61
N TRP A 138 8.47 5.30 -12.93
CA TRP A 138 8.60 4.74 -14.27
C TRP A 138 7.43 3.78 -14.54
N VAL A 139 6.98 3.73 -15.80
CA VAL A 139 5.89 2.85 -16.24
C VAL A 139 6.39 1.83 -17.25
N VAL A 140 5.79 0.65 -17.27
CA VAL A 140 6.08 -0.37 -18.28
C VAL A 140 5.13 -0.16 -19.45
N SER A 141 5.69 0.01 -20.65
CA SER A 141 4.94 0.14 -21.90
C SER A 141 4.40 -1.20 -22.40
N GLU A 142 3.57 -1.16 -23.45
CA GLU A 142 3.07 -2.39 -24.11
C GLU A 142 4.18 -3.27 -24.68
N ARG A 143 5.33 -2.69 -25.07
CA ARG A 143 6.51 -3.44 -25.56
C ARG A 143 7.39 -3.96 -24.42
N GLY A 144 7.08 -3.58 -23.17
CA GLY A 144 7.88 -3.90 -21.99
C GLY A 144 9.05 -2.96 -21.72
N ASP A 145 9.17 -1.87 -22.48
CA ASP A 145 10.12 -0.78 -22.20
C ASP A 145 9.71 -0.06 -20.90
N LEU A 146 10.67 0.37 -20.10
CA LEU A 146 10.45 1.24 -18.95
C LEU A 146 10.51 2.70 -19.41
N ILE A 147 9.46 3.48 -19.17
CA ILE A 147 9.31 4.85 -19.66
C ILE A 147 9.10 5.82 -18.49
N TRP A 148 9.76 6.97 -18.58
CA TRP A 148 9.54 8.13 -17.73
C TRP A 148 8.71 9.18 -18.47
N GLU A 149 7.53 9.50 -17.95
CA GLU A 149 6.55 10.37 -18.61
C GLU A 149 6.51 11.79 -18.02
N HIS A 150 7.40 12.11 -17.07
CA HIS A 150 7.39 13.40 -16.38
C HIS A 150 8.52 14.34 -16.82
N ALA A 151 8.30 15.64 -16.61
CA ALA A 151 9.26 16.69 -16.96
C ALA A 151 10.55 16.61 -16.13
N LYS A 152 10.42 16.41 -14.82
CA LYS A 152 11.53 16.23 -13.88
C LYS A 152 11.80 14.75 -13.68
N LEU A 153 13.07 14.36 -13.56
CA LEU A 153 13.51 12.98 -13.33
C LEU A 153 14.61 13.00 -12.27
N HIS A 154 14.48 12.16 -11.26
CA HIS A 154 15.54 11.92 -10.28
C HIS A 154 15.49 10.46 -9.82
N SER A 155 16.24 9.58 -10.47
CA SER A 155 16.24 8.14 -10.18
C SER A 155 17.62 7.67 -9.77
N TYR A 156 17.75 7.21 -8.53
CA TYR A 156 19.02 6.73 -7.98
C TYR A 156 19.01 5.22 -7.76
N PHE A 157 20.14 4.58 -8.07
CA PHE A 157 20.44 3.20 -7.69
C PHE A 157 21.56 3.15 -6.64
N PRO A 158 21.37 2.42 -5.53
CA PRO A 158 22.37 2.31 -4.48
C PRO A 158 23.60 1.51 -4.93
N PRO A 159 24.76 1.66 -4.26
CA PRO A 159 25.99 0.94 -4.60
C PRO A 159 25.79 -0.57 -4.74
N ALA A 160 25.07 -1.20 -3.81
CA ALA A 160 24.82 -2.65 -3.85
C ALA A 160 24.07 -3.11 -5.13
N LEU A 161 23.16 -2.28 -5.66
CA LEU A 161 22.47 -2.59 -6.92
C LEU A 161 23.43 -2.41 -8.12
N ILE A 162 24.24 -1.36 -8.10
CA ILE A 162 25.26 -1.11 -9.13
C ILE A 162 26.32 -2.21 -9.15
N ASP A 163 26.78 -2.67 -7.98
CA ASP A 163 27.72 -3.78 -7.85
C ASP A 163 27.11 -5.08 -8.42
N SER A 164 25.85 -5.36 -8.10
CA SER A 164 25.14 -6.51 -8.68
C SER A 164 25.01 -6.42 -10.20
N ILE A 165 24.71 -5.24 -10.75
CA ILE A 165 24.71 -5.00 -12.21
C ILE A 165 26.11 -5.23 -12.79
N ARG A 166 27.16 -4.73 -12.13
CA ARG A 166 28.55 -4.87 -12.56
C ARG A 166 28.99 -6.33 -12.64
N GLU A 167 28.57 -7.15 -11.67
CA GLU A 167 28.88 -8.59 -11.62
C GLU A 167 28.09 -9.40 -12.65
N ASN A 168 26.84 -9.01 -12.93
CA ASN A 168 25.91 -9.83 -13.73
C ASN A 168 25.79 -9.38 -15.19
N CYS A 169 26.02 -8.10 -15.51
CA CYS A 169 25.81 -7.54 -16.85
C CYS A 169 26.60 -6.23 -17.10
N GLN A 170 27.90 -6.33 -17.38
CA GLN A 170 28.74 -5.19 -17.79
C GLN A 170 28.20 -4.37 -18.99
N PRO A 171 27.60 -4.99 -20.04
CA PRO A 171 26.99 -4.22 -21.12
C PRO A 171 25.85 -3.30 -20.66
N LEU A 172 25.05 -3.71 -19.67
CA LEU A 172 23.99 -2.86 -19.12
C LEU A 172 24.56 -1.62 -18.43
N LEU A 173 25.62 -1.78 -17.65
CA LEU A 173 26.27 -0.66 -16.96
C LEU A 173 26.77 0.40 -17.98
N ARG A 174 27.44 -0.04 -19.06
CA ARG A 174 27.90 0.85 -20.13
C ARG A 174 26.75 1.55 -20.86
N LYS A 175 25.63 0.87 -21.07
CA LYS A 175 24.41 1.48 -21.65
C LYS A 175 23.83 2.55 -20.73
N MET A 176 23.78 2.30 -19.41
CA MET A 176 23.34 3.27 -18.42
C MET A 176 24.24 4.52 -18.42
N GLU A 177 25.55 4.34 -18.36
CA GLU A 177 26.53 5.44 -18.44
C GLU A 177 26.34 6.26 -19.72
N GLY A 178 26.21 5.60 -20.87
CA GLY A 178 25.98 6.23 -22.17
C GLY A 178 24.66 7.00 -22.28
N CYS A 179 23.71 6.78 -21.37
CA CYS A 179 22.42 7.47 -21.32
C CYS A 179 22.31 8.49 -20.18
N GLY A 180 23.44 8.87 -19.58
CA GLY A 180 23.51 9.96 -18.60
C GLY A 180 23.36 9.52 -17.15
N TRP A 181 23.42 8.23 -16.83
CA TRP A 181 23.59 7.80 -15.44
C TRP A 181 25.01 8.13 -14.97
N GLN A 182 25.12 8.77 -13.80
CA GLN A 182 26.40 9.25 -13.28
C GLN A 182 26.69 8.66 -11.89
N VAL A 183 27.95 8.31 -11.64
CA VAL A 183 28.41 7.82 -10.33
C VAL A 183 28.30 8.94 -9.31
N CYS A 184 27.80 8.62 -8.12
CA CYS A 184 27.61 9.55 -7.02
C CYS A 184 28.54 9.25 -5.84
N GLY A 185 28.88 10.32 -5.11
CA GLY A 185 29.48 10.25 -3.77
C GLY A 185 28.56 9.62 -2.73
N ALA A 186 29.01 9.61 -1.47
CA ALA A 186 28.16 9.20 -0.36
C ALA A 186 26.98 10.16 -0.16
N GLY A 187 25.90 9.67 0.42
CA GLY A 187 24.69 10.47 0.61
C GLY A 187 23.56 9.71 1.31
N TYR A 188 22.34 10.19 1.07
CA TYR A 188 21.12 9.60 1.59
C TYR A 188 20.19 9.26 0.43
N TRP A 189 19.59 8.08 0.48
CA TRP A 189 18.77 7.52 -0.57
C TRP A 189 17.37 7.21 -0.05
N GLN A 190 16.34 7.54 -0.84
CA GLN A 190 14.97 7.11 -0.60
C GLN A 190 14.69 5.82 -1.40
N PRO A 191 14.70 4.63 -0.77
CA PRO A 191 14.45 3.38 -1.46
C PRO A 191 12.98 3.18 -1.86
N GLY A 192 12.04 3.90 -1.24
CA GLY A 192 10.62 3.70 -1.46
C GLY A 192 10.09 2.37 -0.90
N LYS A 193 10.72 1.84 0.16
CA LYS A 193 10.26 0.61 0.84
C LYS A 193 8.83 0.80 1.34
N ALA A 194 7.95 -0.13 0.97
CA ALA A 194 6.50 -0.04 1.22
C ALA A 194 5.86 1.28 0.72
N ARG A 195 6.42 1.89 -0.33
CA ARG A 195 5.85 3.09 -0.97
C ARG A 195 5.36 2.83 -2.39
N SER A 196 4.42 3.65 -2.83
CA SER A 196 3.94 3.69 -4.22
C SER A 196 3.58 5.11 -4.63
N PRO A 197 3.95 5.56 -5.85
CA PRO A 197 3.52 6.86 -6.35
C PRO A 197 2.02 6.90 -6.69
N PHE A 198 1.36 5.73 -6.69
CA PHE A 198 -0.05 5.57 -7.01
C PHE A 198 -0.95 5.40 -5.77
N LEU A 199 -0.41 5.49 -4.55
CA LEU A 199 -1.20 5.37 -3.34
C LEU A 199 -2.06 6.63 -3.10
N PRO A 200 -3.41 6.54 -3.11
CA PRO A 200 -4.26 7.69 -2.84
C PRO A 200 -4.28 8.01 -1.35
N ILE A 201 -3.91 9.25 -0.98
CA ILE A 201 -3.92 9.72 0.41
C ILE A 201 -4.80 10.96 0.63
N SER A 202 -5.24 11.61 -0.45
CA SER A 202 -6.17 12.74 -0.39
C SER A 202 -7.62 12.28 -0.65
N PRO A 203 -8.65 12.98 -0.14
CA PRO A 203 -10.04 12.62 -0.39
C PRO A 203 -10.37 12.45 -1.88
N MET A 204 -9.92 13.38 -2.72
CA MET A 204 -10.21 13.35 -4.15
C MET A 204 -9.53 12.18 -4.86
N ASP A 205 -8.29 11.84 -4.48
CA ASP A 205 -7.59 10.69 -5.06
C ASP A 205 -8.23 9.38 -4.61
N ILE A 206 -8.70 9.31 -3.36
CA ILE A 206 -9.43 8.15 -2.83
C ILE A 206 -10.74 7.95 -3.60
N VAL A 207 -11.50 9.02 -3.87
CA VAL A 207 -12.73 8.95 -4.68
C VAL A 207 -12.41 8.46 -6.10
N LYS A 208 -11.41 9.04 -6.77
CA LYS A 208 -11.01 8.64 -8.13
C LYS A 208 -10.61 7.17 -8.18
N GLU A 209 -9.80 6.72 -7.23
CA GLU A 209 -9.35 5.33 -7.17
C GLU A 209 -10.51 4.38 -6.91
N SER A 210 -11.40 4.72 -5.98
CA SER A 210 -12.58 3.91 -5.65
C SER A 210 -13.49 3.71 -6.85
N ILE A 211 -13.79 4.77 -7.60
CA ILE A 211 -14.64 4.71 -8.79
C ILE A 211 -13.99 3.86 -9.88
N ARG A 212 -12.69 4.05 -10.15
CA ARG A 212 -11.99 3.24 -11.14
C ARG A 212 -11.95 1.77 -10.76
N SER A 213 -11.82 1.44 -9.47
CA SER A 213 -11.91 0.06 -8.99
C SER A 213 -13.30 -0.55 -9.21
N LEU A 214 -14.37 0.20 -9.00
CA LEU A 214 -15.74 -0.24 -9.29
C LEU A 214 -15.95 -0.48 -10.79
N GLU A 215 -15.48 0.45 -11.64
CA GLU A 215 -15.53 0.34 -13.11
C GLU A 215 -14.80 -0.91 -13.63
N GLU A 216 -13.72 -1.33 -12.95
CA GLU A 216 -12.96 -2.54 -13.30
C GLU A 216 -13.57 -3.84 -12.74
N GLY A 217 -14.64 -3.75 -11.96
CA GLY A 217 -15.43 -4.90 -11.49
C GLY A 217 -15.36 -5.19 -9.99
N ALA A 218 -14.85 -4.26 -9.18
CA ALA A 218 -15.05 -4.36 -7.73
C ALA A 218 -16.52 -4.14 -7.39
N ALA A 219 -17.02 -4.87 -6.39
CA ALA A 219 -18.37 -4.69 -5.86
C ALA A 219 -18.38 -3.88 -4.56
N VAL A 220 -17.33 -4.04 -3.76
CA VAL A 220 -17.13 -3.42 -2.44
C VAL A 220 -15.85 -2.61 -2.45
N VAL A 221 -15.84 -1.46 -1.77
CA VAL A 221 -14.62 -0.65 -1.56
C VAL A 221 -14.34 -0.50 -0.07
N HIS A 222 -13.20 -1.01 0.37
CA HIS A 222 -12.69 -0.93 1.74
C HIS A 222 -11.82 0.31 1.93
N LEU A 223 -12.26 1.23 2.79
CA LEU A 223 -11.72 2.58 2.88
C LEU A 223 -11.01 2.85 4.20
N HIS A 224 -9.79 3.36 4.07
CA HIS A 224 -9.03 4.03 5.12
C HIS A 224 -8.82 5.51 4.78
N THR A 225 -8.50 6.31 5.79
CA THR A 225 -8.00 7.69 5.65
C THR A 225 -6.63 7.84 6.31
N ARG A 226 -5.88 8.88 5.92
CA ARG A 226 -4.54 9.17 6.44
C ARG A 226 -4.50 10.55 7.09
N GLU A 227 -3.82 10.65 8.23
CA GLU A 227 -3.42 11.92 8.84
C GLU A 227 -2.21 12.48 8.08
N LEU A 228 -2.29 13.76 7.71
CA LEU A 228 -1.29 14.46 6.90
C LEU A 228 -0.81 15.78 7.54
N ALA A 229 -1.31 16.14 8.73
CA ALA A 229 -0.95 17.39 9.42
C ALA A 229 0.53 17.47 9.82
N ASP A 230 1.23 16.35 9.93
CA ASP A 230 2.66 16.31 10.21
C ASP A 230 3.54 16.42 8.95
N ARG A 231 2.95 16.56 7.76
CA ARG A 231 3.72 16.74 6.51
C ARG A 231 4.47 18.06 6.53
N ARG A 232 5.74 18.01 6.15
CA ARG A 232 6.63 19.18 6.08
C ARG A 232 7.46 19.10 4.81
N GLN A 233 7.74 20.25 4.23
CA GLN A 233 8.71 20.39 3.16
C GLN A 233 10.06 20.78 3.76
N ILE A 234 11.10 20.05 3.37
CA ILE A 234 12.49 20.35 3.69
C ILE A 234 13.13 20.87 2.41
N GLU A 235 13.66 22.09 2.45
CA GLU A 235 14.46 22.66 1.36
C GLU A 235 15.91 22.17 1.51
N ILE A 236 16.44 21.49 0.49
CA ILE A 236 17.85 21.11 0.42
C ILE A 236 18.54 22.06 -0.57
N PRO A 237 19.49 22.90 -0.12
CA PRO A 237 20.20 23.83 -0.98
C PRO A 237 20.81 23.11 -2.19
N GLY A 238 20.59 23.64 -3.39
CA GLY A 238 21.14 23.05 -4.61
C GLY A 238 20.47 21.77 -5.10
N LEU A 239 19.39 21.30 -4.45
CA LEU A 239 18.64 20.10 -4.87
C LEU A 239 17.11 20.35 -4.95
N GLY A 240 16.58 21.13 -4.02
CA GLY A 240 15.16 21.49 -3.95
C GLY A 240 14.41 20.84 -2.78
N GLN A 241 13.09 20.76 -2.91
CA GLN A 241 12.19 20.35 -1.83
C GLN A 241 11.99 18.84 -1.74
N ILE A 242 11.95 18.35 -0.50
CA ILE A 242 11.62 16.98 -0.14
C ILE A 242 10.49 17.02 0.89
N THR A 243 9.44 16.24 0.66
CA THR A 243 8.31 16.16 1.59
C THR A 243 8.46 14.97 2.52
N VAL A 244 8.50 15.21 3.83
CA VAL A 244 8.48 14.17 4.87
C VAL A 244 7.15 14.16 5.61
N GLY A 245 6.74 13.01 6.16
CA GLY A 245 5.55 12.91 7.00
C GLY A 245 5.13 11.45 7.26
N SER A 246 4.48 11.20 8.40
CA SER A 246 4.12 9.83 8.80
C SER A 246 3.10 9.19 7.86
N GLN A 247 2.17 9.98 7.29
CA GLN A 247 1.01 9.49 6.54
C GLN A 247 0.24 8.42 7.34
N ARG A 248 0.12 8.65 8.65
CA ARG A 248 -0.38 7.67 9.62
C ARG A 248 -1.82 7.30 9.32
N ASN A 249 -2.15 6.01 9.43
CA ASN A 249 -3.53 5.55 9.43
C ASN A 249 -4.32 6.24 10.55
N GLN A 250 -5.39 6.93 10.18
CA GLN A 250 -6.21 7.71 11.09
C GLN A 250 -7.59 7.87 10.48
N ILE A 251 -8.64 7.67 11.28
CA ILE A 251 -10.00 8.07 10.88
C ILE A 251 -10.05 9.59 10.89
N VAL A 252 -10.22 10.20 9.72
CA VAL A 252 -10.31 11.66 9.51
C VAL A 252 -11.72 11.95 9.02
N LEU A 253 -12.55 12.59 9.86
CA LEU A 253 -13.98 12.74 9.61
C LEU A 253 -14.25 13.62 8.39
N GLU A 254 -13.49 14.71 8.24
CA GLU A 254 -13.60 15.66 7.15
C GLU A 254 -13.26 15.02 5.79
N HIS A 255 -12.41 13.99 5.80
CA HIS A 255 -12.12 13.21 4.61
C HIS A 255 -13.31 12.31 4.26
N TYR A 256 -13.89 11.59 5.22
CA TYR A 256 -15.07 10.77 4.97
C TYR A 256 -16.29 11.61 4.54
N ASP A 257 -16.47 12.80 5.11
CA ASP A 257 -17.52 13.76 4.73
C ASP A 257 -17.42 14.20 3.26
N GLN A 258 -16.24 14.09 2.64
CA GLN A 258 -16.04 14.31 1.20
C GLN A 258 -16.13 13.01 0.39
N ILE A 259 -15.51 11.93 0.89
CA ILE A 259 -15.35 10.67 0.15
C ILE A 259 -16.70 9.98 -0.04
N VAL A 260 -17.47 9.79 1.05
CA VAL A 260 -18.68 8.97 1.01
C VAL A 260 -19.73 9.57 0.06
N PRO A 261 -20.10 10.87 0.16
CA PRO A 261 -21.03 11.48 -0.80
C PRO A 261 -20.51 11.44 -2.23
N ALA A 262 -19.21 11.71 -2.45
CA ALA A 262 -18.66 11.80 -3.79
C ALA A 262 -18.62 10.44 -4.51
N VAL A 263 -18.35 9.35 -3.81
CA VAL A 263 -18.43 8.00 -4.39
C VAL A 263 -19.88 7.65 -4.68
N LYS A 264 -20.81 7.84 -3.74
CA LYS A 264 -22.23 7.53 -3.92
C LYS A 264 -22.91 8.34 -5.02
N ALA A 265 -22.53 9.60 -5.19
CA ALA A 265 -23.06 10.44 -6.27
C ALA A 265 -22.66 9.94 -7.66
N ARG A 266 -21.51 9.26 -7.78
CA ARG A 266 -21.03 8.69 -9.04
C ARG A 266 -21.50 7.26 -9.26
N ASP A 267 -21.58 6.48 -8.19
CA ASP A 267 -22.11 5.11 -8.20
C ASP A 267 -22.93 4.87 -6.93
N ALA A 268 -24.25 5.05 -7.05
CA ALA A 268 -25.19 4.82 -5.95
C ALA A 268 -25.24 3.34 -5.52
N SER A 269 -24.81 2.42 -6.39
CA SER A 269 -24.77 0.99 -6.11
C SER A 269 -23.51 0.57 -5.36
N ALA A 270 -22.44 1.38 -5.35
CA ALA A 270 -21.19 1.07 -4.64
C ALA A 270 -21.44 0.68 -3.19
N ILE A 271 -20.89 -0.45 -2.72
CA ILE A 271 -20.94 -0.86 -1.32
C ILE A 271 -19.69 -0.32 -0.64
N LEU A 272 -19.86 0.54 0.37
CA LEU A 272 -18.74 1.14 1.10
C LEU A 272 -18.50 0.38 2.40
N ASN A 273 -17.27 -0.08 2.58
CA ASN A 273 -16.78 -0.70 3.79
C ASN A 273 -15.77 0.22 4.47
N LEU A 274 -16.10 0.78 5.62
CA LEU A 274 -15.25 1.76 6.29
C LEU A 274 -14.44 1.08 7.40
N SER A 275 -13.12 1.23 7.33
CA SER A 275 -12.24 0.72 8.36
C SER A 275 -12.48 1.41 9.70
N THR A 276 -12.56 0.63 10.76
CA THR A 276 -12.60 1.08 12.17
C THR A 276 -11.24 0.86 12.86
N SER A 277 -10.22 0.48 12.10
CA SER A 277 -8.89 0.16 12.63
C SER A 277 -8.16 1.40 13.15
N VAL A 278 -7.51 1.24 14.30
CA VAL A 278 -6.54 2.22 14.82
C VAL A 278 -5.11 1.68 14.77
N ARG A 279 -4.80 0.79 13.83
CA ARG A 279 -3.40 0.40 13.57
C ARG A 279 -2.56 1.65 13.36
N GLY A 280 -1.47 1.79 14.11
CA GLY A 280 -0.63 3.00 14.13
C GLY A 280 -0.95 3.98 15.27
N ASP A 281 -2.09 3.82 15.96
CA ASP A 281 -2.49 4.57 17.15
C ASP A 281 -3.24 3.67 18.14
N ARG A 282 -2.50 2.71 18.71
CA ARG A 282 -3.06 1.73 19.66
C ARG A 282 -3.65 2.37 20.93
N GLN A 283 -3.27 3.61 21.26
CA GLN A 283 -3.77 4.32 22.45
C GLN A 283 -5.25 4.69 22.27
N SER A 284 -5.69 4.87 21.03
CA SER A 284 -7.08 5.17 20.67
C SER A 284 -7.97 3.92 20.50
N ALA A 285 -7.53 2.74 20.97
CA ALA A 285 -8.26 1.47 20.79
C ALA A 285 -9.71 1.49 21.30
N ARG A 286 -10.00 2.23 22.37
CA ARG A 286 -11.35 2.37 22.93
C ARG A 286 -12.06 3.69 22.54
N SER A 287 -11.46 4.48 21.64
CA SER A 287 -11.98 5.80 21.26
C SER A 287 -13.28 5.70 20.47
N ASP A 288 -14.22 6.60 20.76
CA ASP A 288 -15.48 6.77 20.02
C ASP A 288 -15.25 7.17 18.56
N LEU A 289 -14.08 7.73 18.24
CA LEU A 289 -13.67 8.04 16.88
C LEU A 289 -13.74 6.81 15.95
N ARG A 290 -13.57 5.60 16.49
CA ARG A 290 -13.66 4.33 15.75
C ARG A 290 -15.05 4.00 15.19
N ARG A 291 -16.07 4.79 15.55
CA ARG A 291 -17.44 4.71 14.99
C ARG A 291 -18.01 6.07 14.61
N ALA A 292 -17.27 7.16 14.79
CA ALA A 292 -17.77 8.52 14.52
C ALA A 292 -18.02 8.78 13.02
N HIS A 293 -17.26 8.10 12.14
CA HIS A 293 -17.47 8.10 10.69
C HIS A 293 -18.56 7.12 10.21
N LEU A 294 -19.20 6.38 11.12
CA LEU A 294 -20.31 5.49 10.80
C LEU A 294 -21.62 6.22 11.07
N LYS A 295 -21.86 7.28 10.31
CA LYS A 295 -23.00 8.18 10.43
C LYS A 295 -23.71 8.33 9.09
N SER A 296 -24.87 8.97 9.06
CA SER A 296 -25.52 9.36 7.81
C SER A 296 -24.73 10.48 7.14
N TYR A 297 -24.51 10.36 5.83
CA TYR A 297 -23.80 11.34 4.99
C TYR A 297 -24.76 12.13 4.09
N GLY A 298 -25.93 12.50 4.63
CA GLY A 298 -26.98 13.15 3.85
C GLY A 298 -27.59 12.18 2.83
N ASP A 299 -27.58 12.55 1.56
CA ASP A 299 -28.18 11.76 0.47
C ASP A 299 -27.49 10.40 0.24
N ALA A 300 -26.24 10.24 0.71
CA ALA A 300 -25.46 9.01 0.63
C ALA A 300 -25.82 7.96 1.70
N ASP A 301 -26.72 8.30 2.62
CA ASP A 301 -27.11 7.53 3.81
C ASP A 301 -25.91 7.05 4.65
N VAL A 302 -26.11 6.06 5.51
CA VAL A 302 -25.08 5.41 6.33
C VAL A 302 -24.25 4.42 5.48
N PRO A 303 -22.93 4.31 5.70
CA PRO A 303 -22.11 3.28 5.07
C PRO A 303 -22.64 1.87 5.33
N GLU A 304 -22.65 1.04 4.29
CA GLU A 304 -23.21 -0.32 4.34
C GLU A 304 -22.43 -1.23 5.28
N MET A 305 -21.11 -1.14 5.25
CA MET A 305 -20.21 -2.05 5.94
C MET A 305 -19.18 -1.28 6.78
N ALA A 306 -18.73 -1.92 7.85
CA ALA A 306 -17.58 -1.46 8.60
C ALA A 306 -16.80 -2.65 9.17
N SER A 307 -15.47 -2.52 9.21
CA SER A 307 -14.60 -3.57 9.75
C SER A 307 -14.83 -3.76 11.25
N LEU A 308 -14.77 -4.99 11.74
CA LEU A 308 -14.84 -5.34 13.16
C LEU A 308 -13.92 -6.53 13.46
N SER A 309 -13.11 -6.45 14.51
CA SER A 309 -12.29 -7.58 14.97
C SER A 309 -12.68 -7.94 16.42
N PRO A 310 -13.31 -9.09 16.68
CA PRO A 310 -13.79 -9.49 18.01
C PRO A 310 -12.67 -9.99 18.94
N ALA A 311 -11.44 -9.48 18.78
CA ALA A 311 -10.31 -9.69 19.69
C ALA A 311 -9.21 -8.65 19.43
N ALA A 312 -8.14 -8.66 20.24
CA ALA A 312 -6.93 -7.90 19.94
C ALA A 312 -6.27 -8.35 18.63
N VAL A 313 -5.70 -7.40 17.89
CA VAL A 313 -4.92 -7.65 16.68
C VAL A 313 -3.46 -7.28 16.97
N ILE A 314 -2.57 -8.26 16.94
CA ILE A 314 -1.17 -8.11 17.34
C ILE A 314 -0.27 -8.64 16.22
N PHE A 315 0.18 -7.75 15.33
CA PHE A 315 1.05 -8.13 14.21
C PHE A 315 2.44 -8.54 14.70
N GLN A 316 2.99 -9.65 14.22
CA GLN A 316 4.39 -10.01 14.52
C GLN A 316 5.39 -8.98 13.98
N GLY A 317 5.05 -8.34 12.84
CA GLY A 317 5.81 -7.22 12.27
C GLY A 317 5.72 -5.90 13.06
N GLY A 318 5.09 -5.89 14.23
CA GLY A 318 4.93 -4.72 15.09
C GLY A 318 3.67 -3.90 14.81
N GLY A 319 3.27 -3.14 15.83
CA GLY A 319 1.99 -2.40 15.84
C GLY A 319 0.84 -3.27 16.36
N GLY A 320 -0.37 -3.01 15.88
CA GLY A 320 -1.59 -3.66 16.35
C GLY A 320 -2.50 -2.71 17.10
N TYR A 321 -3.61 -3.25 17.60
CA TYR A 321 -4.63 -2.52 18.36
C TYR A 321 -5.53 -3.49 19.11
N ASP A 322 -6.06 -3.06 20.25
CA ASP A 322 -7.00 -3.85 21.05
C ASP A 322 -8.46 -3.64 20.62
N ASN A 323 -9.31 -4.62 20.89
CA ASN A 323 -10.76 -4.53 20.76
C ASN A 323 -11.39 -5.12 22.02
N ALA A 324 -11.37 -4.33 23.10
CA ALA A 324 -11.89 -4.75 24.40
C ALA A 324 -13.41 -5.07 24.34
N PRO A 325 -13.92 -5.98 25.18
CA PRO A 325 -15.32 -6.39 25.15
C PRO A 325 -16.34 -5.25 25.33
N ASP A 326 -16.04 -4.28 26.18
CA ASP A 326 -16.90 -3.12 26.42
C ASP A 326 -16.94 -2.18 25.19
N PHE A 327 -15.80 -1.99 24.53
CA PHE A 327 -15.73 -1.28 23.26
C PHE A 327 -16.53 -2.01 22.19
N LEU A 328 -16.38 -3.33 22.05
CA LEU A 328 -17.12 -4.13 21.08
C LEU A 328 -18.63 -4.06 21.33
N ALA A 329 -19.08 -4.10 22.58
CA ALA A 329 -20.49 -3.91 22.93
C ALA A 329 -21.04 -2.54 22.45
N ALA A 330 -20.25 -1.48 22.62
CA ALA A 330 -20.60 -0.15 22.11
C ALA A 330 -20.61 -0.11 20.57
N GLN A 331 -19.66 -0.78 19.90
CA GLN A 331 -19.63 -0.88 18.44
C GLN A 331 -20.83 -1.65 17.89
N PHE A 332 -21.18 -2.81 18.46
CA PHE A 332 -22.36 -3.57 18.05
C PHE A 332 -23.65 -2.77 18.26
N THR A 333 -23.77 -2.07 19.39
CA THR A 333 -24.90 -1.17 19.66
C THR A 333 -25.00 -0.08 18.59
N HIS A 334 -23.86 0.50 18.18
CA HIS A 334 -23.81 1.51 17.14
C HIS A 334 -24.21 0.94 15.78
N PHE A 335 -23.66 -0.21 15.38
CA PHE A 335 -23.98 -0.89 14.12
C PHE A 335 -25.47 -1.20 14.02
N TRP A 336 -26.08 -1.68 15.11
CA TRP A 336 -27.52 -1.91 15.17
C TRP A 336 -28.33 -0.62 14.99
N ARG A 337 -27.90 0.49 15.62
CA ARG A 337 -28.59 1.78 15.51
C ARG A 337 -28.49 2.39 14.12
N THR A 338 -27.36 2.23 13.43
CA THR A 338 -27.12 2.86 12.13
C THR A 338 -27.49 1.95 10.96
N GLY A 339 -27.68 0.64 11.19
CA GLY A 339 -27.88 -0.34 10.14
C GLY A 339 -26.59 -0.73 9.39
N THR A 340 -25.43 -0.28 9.86
CA THR A 340 -24.12 -0.68 9.31
C THR A 340 -23.84 -2.13 9.65
N ARG A 341 -23.45 -2.93 8.66
CA ARG A 341 -23.18 -4.35 8.83
C ARG A 341 -21.70 -4.63 9.13
N PRO A 342 -21.36 -5.39 10.19
CA PRO A 342 -19.98 -5.74 10.48
C PRO A 342 -19.40 -6.67 9.41
N GLU A 343 -18.21 -6.33 8.90
CA GLU A 343 -17.31 -7.31 8.30
C GLU A 343 -16.30 -7.75 9.36
N VAL A 344 -16.33 -9.05 9.70
CA VAL A 344 -15.41 -9.62 10.69
C VAL A 344 -14.04 -9.81 10.05
N GLU A 345 -13.08 -8.96 10.43
CA GLU A 345 -11.69 -9.06 10.01
C GLU A 345 -10.98 -10.16 10.81
N VAL A 346 -10.91 -11.36 10.23
CA VAL A 346 -10.33 -12.54 10.85
C VAL A 346 -8.81 -12.48 10.71
N PHE A 347 -8.15 -11.78 11.64
CA PHE A 347 -6.70 -11.72 11.71
C PHE A 347 -6.08 -13.00 12.28
N ASN A 348 -6.71 -13.60 13.29
CA ASN A 348 -6.11 -14.66 14.10
C ASN A 348 -7.15 -15.71 14.57
N HIS A 349 -6.69 -16.83 15.14
CA HIS A 349 -7.60 -17.87 15.63
C HIS A 349 -8.42 -17.41 16.83
N THR A 350 -7.89 -16.52 17.68
CA THR A 350 -8.67 -15.90 18.77
C THR A 350 -9.93 -15.19 18.24
N ILE A 351 -9.86 -14.53 17.08
CA ILE A 351 -11.04 -13.91 16.45
C ILE A 351 -12.04 -14.96 15.97
N VAL A 352 -11.58 -16.07 15.40
CA VAL A 352 -12.46 -17.18 14.99
C VAL A 352 -13.18 -17.74 16.21
N ASP A 353 -12.46 -17.97 17.31
CA ASP A 353 -13.00 -18.45 18.57
C ASP A 353 -14.09 -17.52 19.11
N ASN A 354 -13.77 -16.24 19.25
CA ASN A 354 -14.67 -15.24 19.80
C ASN A 354 -15.89 -15.01 18.89
N ALA A 355 -15.71 -14.95 17.58
CA ALA A 355 -16.82 -14.78 16.62
C ALA A 355 -17.79 -15.96 16.67
N THR A 356 -17.28 -17.18 16.80
CA THR A 356 -18.10 -18.42 16.77
C THR A 356 -18.69 -18.81 18.11
N THR A 357 -18.32 -18.11 19.19
CA THR A 357 -18.81 -18.35 20.55
C THR A 357 -19.43 -17.08 21.12
N LEU A 358 -18.63 -16.27 21.83
CA LEU A 358 -19.07 -15.09 22.60
C LEU A 358 -19.85 -14.08 21.78
N TYR A 359 -19.42 -13.79 20.55
CA TYR A 359 -20.03 -12.77 19.70
C TYR A 359 -20.97 -13.33 18.64
N ARG A 360 -21.26 -14.64 18.66
CA ARG A 360 -22.10 -15.28 17.65
C ARG A 360 -23.45 -14.60 17.52
N GLU A 361 -24.16 -14.44 18.63
CA GLU A 361 -25.51 -13.85 18.63
C GLU A 361 -25.50 -12.37 18.25
N HIS A 362 -24.47 -11.63 18.68
CA HIS A 362 -24.30 -10.23 18.29
C HIS A 362 -24.07 -10.07 16.79
N LEU A 363 -23.25 -10.94 16.18
CA LEU A 363 -23.02 -10.95 14.73
C LEU A 363 -24.28 -11.34 13.96
N ASP A 364 -25.03 -12.33 14.45
CA ASP A 364 -26.28 -12.75 13.84
C ASP A 364 -27.34 -11.63 13.86
N ALA A 365 -27.44 -10.93 15.00
CA ALA A 365 -28.35 -9.80 15.21
C ALA A 365 -27.95 -8.54 14.41
N ALA A 366 -26.66 -8.39 14.08
CA ALA A 366 -26.16 -7.28 13.28
C ALA A 366 -26.46 -7.43 11.77
N GLY A 367 -27.04 -8.56 11.35
CA GLY A 367 -27.63 -8.73 10.03
C GLY A 367 -27.05 -9.91 9.26
N LYS A 368 -27.93 -10.67 8.60
CA LYS A 368 -27.59 -11.82 7.77
C LYS A 368 -27.46 -11.44 6.29
N PRO A 369 -26.54 -12.04 5.53
CA PRO A 369 -25.56 -13.06 5.97
C PRO A 369 -24.32 -12.46 6.67
N VAL A 370 -23.83 -13.03 7.78
CA VAL A 370 -22.63 -12.50 8.48
C VAL A 370 -21.41 -12.47 7.54
N LEU A 371 -20.64 -11.39 7.56
CA LEU A 371 -19.56 -11.13 6.61
C LEU A 371 -18.20 -11.37 7.29
N PHE A 372 -17.30 -12.08 6.62
CA PHE A 372 -15.96 -12.40 7.11
C PHE A 372 -14.90 -12.07 6.06
N MET A 373 -13.80 -11.48 6.52
CA MET A 373 -12.58 -11.27 5.74
C MET A 373 -11.45 -12.11 6.37
N LEU A 374 -10.96 -13.13 5.68
CA LEU A 374 -9.79 -13.89 6.11
C LEU A 374 -8.54 -13.06 5.79
N VAL A 375 -7.84 -12.60 6.83
CA VAL A 375 -6.59 -11.85 6.71
C VAL A 375 -5.41 -12.82 6.66
N ALA A 376 -5.41 -13.68 5.64
CA ALA A 376 -4.48 -14.80 5.51
C ALA A 376 -3.06 -14.34 5.12
N GLY A 377 -2.04 -15.10 5.55
CA GLY A 377 -0.64 -14.82 5.21
C GLY A 377 -0.02 -13.63 5.95
N VAL A 378 -0.69 -13.09 6.97
CA VAL A 378 -0.18 -12.02 7.84
C VAL A 378 0.09 -12.60 9.24
N ASP A 379 1.36 -12.65 9.62
CA ASP A 379 1.79 -13.24 10.89
C ASP A 379 1.22 -12.45 12.10
N GLN A 380 0.53 -13.15 13.01
CA GLN A 380 -0.09 -12.62 14.23
C GLN A 380 0.48 -13.26 15.49
N TYR A 381 0.38 -12.53 16.59
CA TYR A 381 0.56 -13.04 17.94
C TYR A 381 -0.77 -13.08 18.69
N ARG A 382 -0.86 -14.00 19.64
CA ARG A 382 -1.67 -13.88 20.85
C ARG A 382 -0.75 -13.54 22.01
N ARG A 383 -1.23 -12.72 22.95
CA ARG A 383 -0.49 -12.37 24.17
C ARG A 383 -1.20 -12.92 25.38
N ASP A 384 -0.48 -13.65 26.22
CA ASP A 384 -0.96 -14.06 27.53
C ASP A 384 -1.12 -12.80 28.43
N PRO A 385 -2.31 -12.52 28.98
CA PRO A 385 -2.55 -11.32 29.78
C PRO A 385 -1.91 -11.36 31.17
N ILE A 386 -1.48 -12.52 31.65
CA ILE A 386 -0.85 -12.74 32.95
C ILE A 386 0.67 -12.65 32.83
N THR A 387 1.27 -13.41 31.91
CA THR A 387 2.74 -13.48 31.76
C THR A 387 3.28 -12.41 30.82
N GLY A 388 2.45 -11.92 29.89
CA GLY A 388 2.86 -11.01 28.82
C GLY A 388 3.60 -11.70 27.66
N GLU A 389 3.83 -13.01 27.75
CA GLU A 389 4.43 -13.82 26.69
C GLU A 389 3.53 -13.85 25.45
N VAL A 390 4.15 -14.11 24.30
CA VAL A 390 3.45 -14.18 23.01
C VAL A 390 3.61 -15.55 22.39
N GLU A 391 2.54 -16.03 21.77
CA GLU A 391 2.50 -17.25 20.96
C GLU A 391 1.93 -16.93 19.57
N ASP A 392 2.19 -17.80 18.60
CA ASP A 392 1.63 -17.66 17.26
C ASP A 392 0.11 -17.87 17.28
N ASP A 393 -0.61 -16.99 16.57
CA ASP A 393 -2.07 -17.05 16.44
C ASP A 393 -2.50 -16.80 14.99
N SER A 394 -1.57 -16.98 14.04
CA SER A 394 -1.76 -16.72 12.62
C SER A 394 -2.70 -17.73 11.98
N LEU A 395 -3.55 -17.30 11.03
CA LEU A 395 -4.40 -18.24 10.26
C LEU A 395 -3.62 -19.20 9.36
N ILE A 396 -2.42 -18.80 8.96
CA ILE A 396 -1.43 -19.65 8.30
C ILE A 396 -0.19 -19.53 9.16
N GLU A 397 0.27 -20.64 9.72
CA GLU A 397 1.44 -20.65 10.60
C GLU A 397 2.67 -20.02 9.91
N PRO A 398 3.52 -19.26 10.61
CA PRO A 398 4.69 -18.59 10.03
C PRO A 398 5.63 -19.55 9.28
N ALA A 399 5.76 -20.80 9.74
CA ALA A 399 6.56 -21.81 9.05
C ALA A 399 5.98 -22.15 7.67
N CYS A 400 4.66 -22.42 7.60
CA CYS A 400 3.95 -22.64 6.34
C CYS A 400 3.98 -21.41 5.44
N ARG A 401 3.81 -20.20 6.00
CA ARG A 401 3.89 -18.95 5.24
C ARG A 401 5.29 -18.75 4.63
N GLN A 402 6.35 -19.05 5.39
CA GLN A 402 7.72 -18.98 4.88
C GLN A 402 7.95 -20.00 3.76
N GLU A 403 7.41 -21.21 3.87
CA GLU A 403 7.47 -22.22 2.82
C GLU A 403 6.74 -21.75 1.55
N ILE A 404 5.51 -21.23 1.68
CA ILE A 404 4.76 -20.61 0.58
C ILE A 404 5.61 -19.52 -0.10
N GLY A 405 6.24 -18.63 0.69
CA GLY A 405 7.12 -17.59 0.15
C GLY A 405 8.29 -18.15 -0.67
N LYS A 406 8.92 -19.23 -0.22
CA LYS A 406 10.00 -19.92 -0.95
C LYS A 406 9.48 -20.51 -2.26
N LEU A 407 8.35 -21.23 -2.23
CA LEU A 407 7.73 -21.83 -3.41
C LEU A 407 7.37 -20.77 -4.46
N LEU A 408 6.75 -19.67 -4.05
CA LEU A 408 6.37 -18.58 -4.95
C LEU A 408 7.59 -17.85 -5.54
N SER A 409 8.74 -17.86 -4.85
CA SER A 409 9.97 -17.27 -5.37
C SER A 409 10.56 -18.03 -6.56
N ILE A 410 10.32 -19.34 -6.65
CA ILE A 410 10.72 -20.21 -7.78
C ILE A 410 9.87 -19.89 -9.00
N GLY A 411 8.55 -19.80 -8.81
CA GLY A 411 7.63 -19.18 -9.76
C GLY A 411 7.08 -20.07 -10.88
N ASP A 412 7.40 -21.37 -10.90
CA ASP A 412 6.74 -22.32 -11.80
C ASP A 412 5.35 -22.76 -11.31
N LEU A 413 4.62 -23.48 -12.17
CA LEU A 413 3.25 -23.90 -11.89
C LEU A 413 3.18 -24.90 -10.74
N ALA A 414 4.07 -25.90 -10.70
CA ALA A 414 4.03 -26.96 -9.70
C ALA A 414 4.28 -26.44 -8.28
N HIS A 415 5.25 -25.52 -8.11
CA HIS A 415 5.50 -24.89 -6.81
C HIS A 415 4.36 -23.95 -6.42
N ARG A 416 3.72 -23.27 -7.38
CA ARG A 416 2.52 -22.47 -7.11
C ARG A 416 1.34 -23.34 -6.65
N GLU A 417 1.10 -24.47 -7.31
CA GLU A 417 0.06 -25.42 -6.89
C GLU A 417 0.32 -25.96 -5.49
N ARG A 418 1.58 -26.29 -5.17
CA ARG A 418 1.96 -26.69 -3.80
C ARG A 418 1.71 -25.58 -2.78
N ALA A 419 2.04 -24.34 -3.11
CA ALA A 419 1.77 -23.18 -2.25
C ALA A 419 0.26 -23.00 -2.00
N VAL A 420 -0.56 -23.16 -3.04
CA VAL A 420 -2.04 -23.15 -2.93
C VAL A 420 -2.51 -24.24 -1.99
N SER A 421 -2.02 -25.48 -2.14
CA SER A 421 -2.40 -26.59 -1.26
C SER A 421 -2.07 -26.31 0.21
N ILE A 422 -0.85 -25.84 0.51
CA ILE A 422 -0.45 -25.50 1.89
C ILE A 422 -1.36 -24.42 2.47
N ALA A 423 -1.65 -23.36 1.71
CA ALA A 423 -2.53 -22.29 2.16
C ALA A 423 -3.97 -22.79 2.40
N ALA A 424 -4.50 -23.62 1.49
CA ALA A 424 -5.84 -24.19 1.62
C ALA A 424 -5.94 -25.15 2.82
N GLU A 425 -4.95 -26.02 3.03
CA GLU A 425 -4.89 -26.95 4.16
C GLU A 425 -4.93 -26.23 5.51
N GLN A 426 -4.19 -25.12 5.63
CA GLN A 426 -4.14 -24.29 6.85
C GLN A 426 -5.47 -23.54 7.11
N LEU A 427 -6.12 -23.05 6.04
CA LEU A 427 -7.33 -22.23 6.14
C LEU A 427 -8.63 -23.05 6.19
N GLN A 428 -8.62 -24.30 5.72
CA GLN A 428 -9.81 -25.15 5.65
C GLN A 428 -10.53 -25.29 7.00
N PRO A 429 -9.85 -25.57 8.14
CA PRO A 429 -10.53 -25.69 9.44
C PRO A 429 -11.22 -24.39 9.87
N VAL A 430 -10.65 -23.23 9.54
CA VAL A 430 -11.24 -21.92 9.83
C VAL A 430 -12.51 -21.73 9.01
N VAL A 431 -12.45 -21.99 7.70
CA VAL A 431 -13.60 -21.87 6.79
C VAL A 431 -14.74 -22.80 7.21
N GLU A 432 -14.44 -24.07 7.50
CA GLU A 432 -15.41 -25.06 7.95
C GLU A 432 -16.09 -24.62 9.24
N ARG A 433 -15.32 -24.16 10.23
CA ARG A 433 -15.88 -23.69 11.49
C ARG A 433 -16.80 -22.49 11.29
N LEU A 434 -16.40 -21.50 10.50
CA LEU A 434 -17.23 -20.32 10.20
C LEU A 434 -18.53 -20.73 9.49
N ARG A 435 -18.46 -21.63 8.50
CA ARG A 435 -19.66 -22.12 7.79
C ARG A 435 -20.58 -22.96 8.66
N ASN A 436 -20.03 -23.78 9.55
CA ASN A 436 -20.83 -24.59 10.47
C ASN A 436 -21.63 -23.72 11.44
N ILE A 437 -21.06 -22.62 11.91
CA ILE A 437 -21.71 -21.73 12.89
C ILE A 437 -22.56 -20.65 12.22
N PHE A 438 -22.16 -20.19 11.04
CA PHE A 438 -22.85 -19.19 10.22
C PHE A 438 -23.15 -19.77 8.82
N PRO A 439 -24.19 -20.61 8.67
CA PRO A 439 -24.45 -21.31 7.39
C PRO A 439 -24.76 -20.40 6.21
N THR A 440 -25.24 -19.18 6.47
CA THR A 440 -25.48 -18.18 5.42
C THR A 440 -24.32 -17.21 5.23
N GLY A 441 -23.30 -17.25 6.10
CA GLY A 441 -22.21 -16.30 6.14
C GLY A 441 -21.42 -16.24 4.84
N LYS A 442 -20.88 -15.06 4.53
CA LYS A 442 -20.05 -14.79 3.35
C LYS A 442 -18.62 -14.64 3.77
N ILE A 443 -17.74 -15.42 3.16
CA ILE A 443 -16.32 -15.45 3.51
C ILE A 443 -15.52 -14.97 2.30
N SER A 444 -14.77 -13.89 2.50
CA SER A 444 -13.77 -13.37 1.57
C SER A 444 -12.37 -13.65 2.08
N ILE A 445 -11.37 -13.54 1.20
CA ILE A 445 -9.95 -13.66 1.54
C ILE A 445 -9.15 -12.52 0.94
N LEU A 446 -8.15 -12.04 1.68
CA LEU A 446 -7.03 -11.26 1.16
C LEU A 446 -5.73 -12.02 1.35
N LEU A 447 -4.71 -11.70 0.54
CA LEU A 447 -3.35 -12.20 0.70
C LEU A 447 -2.34 -11.06 0.48
N PRO A 448 -1.26 -10.98 1.27
CA PRO A 448 -0.32 -9.87 1.18
C PRO A 448 0.71 -10.05 0.06
N GLY A 449 0.96 -8.96 -0.67
CA GLY A 449 2.09 -8.80 -1.57
C GLY A 449 2.28 -10.00 -2.54
N PRO A 450 3.44 -10.69 -2.50
CA PRO A 450 3.71 -11.80 -3.43
C PRO A 450 2.70 -12.96 -3.37
N MET A 451 1.99 -13.13 -2.25
CA MET A 451 0.99 -14.19 -2.10
C MET A 451 -0.28 -13.92 -2.94
N GLN A 452 -0.47 -12.71 -3.47
CA GLN A 452 -1.63 -12.39 -4.33
C GLN A 452 -1.70 -13.25 -5.60
N VAL A 453 -0.57 -13.80 -6.07
CA VAL A 453 -0.55 -14.67 -7.26
C VAL A 453 -1.36 -15.96 -7.11
N MET A 454 -1.61 -16.40 -5.86
CA MET A 454 -2.39 -17.59 -5.55
C MET A 454 -3.81 -17.28 -5.06
N LEU A 455 -4.22 -16.00 -5.03
CA LEU A 455 -5.47 -15.56 -4.42
C LEU A 455 -6.71 -16.25 -5.01
N ALA A 456 -6.85 -16.26 -6.33
CA ALA A 456 -7.98 -16.88 -7.01
C ALA A 456 -8.02 -18.40 -6.79
N ASP A 457 -6.87 -19.05 -6.77
CA ASP A 457 -6.75 -20.50 -6.61
C ASP A 457 -7.09 -20.96 -5.18
N VAL A 458 -6.59 -20.24 -4.17
CA VAL A 458 -6.92 -20.52 -2.76
C VAL A 458 -8.41 -20.26 -2.51
N ALA A 459 -8.96 -19.14 -3.01
CA ALA A 459 -10.38 -18.84 -2.86
C ALA A 459 -11.28 -19.90 -3.51
N LEU A 460 -10.92 -20.37 -4.70
CA LEU A 460 -11.63 -21.44 -5.39
C LEU A 460 -11.54 -22.77 -4.62
N SER A 461 -10.35 -23.14 -4.14
CA SER A 461 -10.14 -24.39 -3.37
C SER A 461 -10.97 -24.43 -2.08
N LEU A 462 -11.12 -23.30 -1.41
CA LEU A 462 -11.91 -23.17 -0.17
C LEU A 462 -13.40 -22.87 -0.44
N GLY A 463 -13.78 -22.71 -1.72
CA GLY A 463 -15.13 -22.39 -2.16
C GLY A 463 -15.65 -21.05 -1.63
N LEU A 464 -14.79 -20.05 -1.45
CA LEU A 464 -15.12 -18.75 -0.85
C LEU A 464 -16.08 -17.92 -1.71
N ASP A 465 -16.72 -16.93 -1.08
CA ASP A 465 -17.72 -16.07 -1.73
C ASP A 465 -17.10 -14.82 -2.37
N GLY A 466 -15.92 -14.40 -1.90
CA GLY A 466 -15.26 -13.20 -2.41
C GLY A 466 -13.76 -13.19 -2.25
N VAL A 467 -13.13 -12.24 -2.91
CA VAL A 467 -11.68 -12.01 -2.91
C VAL A 467 -11.39 -10.54 -2.78
N ARG A 468 -10.30 -10.20 -2.08
CA ARG A 468 -9.88 -8.82 -1.86
C ARG A 468 -8.49 -8.55 -2.44
N VAL A 469 -8.37 -7.42 -3.13
CA VAL A 469 -7.11 -6.87 -3.63
C VAL A 469 -7.06 -5.36 -3.45
N GLY A 470 -5.85 -4.84 -3.38
CA GLY A 470 -5.61 -3.41 -3.42
C GLY A 470 -4.22 -3.05 -2.93
N LEU A 471 -3.90 -1.75 -3.06
CA LEU A 471 -2.61 -1.22 -2.61
C LEU A 471 -2.38 -1.41 -1.11
N GLU A 472 -3.44 -1.58 -0.32
CA GLU A 472 -3.35 -1.97 1.08
C GLU A 472 -2.63 -3.31 1.28
N ASP A 473 -2.95 -4.29 0.44
CA ASP A 473 -2.52 -5.67 0.60
C ASP A 473 -1.23 -5.95 -0.19
N GLY A 474 -1.06 -5.32 -1.36
CA GLY A 474 0.12 -5.49 -2.21
C GLY A 474 0.33 -4.30 -3.15
N LEU A 475 1.57 -3.88 -3.33
CA LEU A 475 1.90 -2.70 -4.17
C LEU A 475 2.28 -3.05 -5.61
N ASN A 476 2.29 -4.34 -5.95
CA ASN A 476 2.82 -4.84 -7.21
C ASN A 476 1.74 -5.61 -7.98
N VAL A 477 1.98 -5.79 -9.28
CA VAL A 477 1.22 -6.68 -10.17
C VAL A 477 2.16 -7.57 -10.96
N TYR A 478 1.67 -8.75 -11.34
CA TYR A 478 2.38 -9.70 -12.20
C TYR A 478 2.07 -9.43 -13.67
N ASP A 479 3.03 -8.88 -14.40
CA ASP A 479 2.85 -8.46 -15.79
C ASP A 479 3.91 -9.12 -16.68
N SER A 480 3.50 -10.01 -17.57
CA SER A 480 4.40 -10.73 -18.48
C SER A 480 5.12 -9.80 -19.48
N ARG A 481 4.59 -8.59 -19.68
CA ARG A 481 5.23 -7.55 -20.49
C ARG A 481 6.37 -6.86 -19.74
N ALA A 482 6.36 -6.87 -18.41
CA ALA A 482 7.46 -6.33 -17.62
C ALA A 482 8.65 -7.31 -17.62
N PRO A 483 9.89 -6.84 -17.86
CA PRO A 483 11.07 -7.64 -17.57
C PRO A 483 11.03 -8.13 -16.11
N GLY A 484 11.30 -9.41 -15.87
CA GLY A 484 11.16 -9.98 -14.52
C GLY A 484 9.74 -10.41 -14.13
N GLY A 485 8.72 -10.07 -14.94
CA GLY A 485 7.34 -10.50 -14.76
C GLY A 485 6.58 -9.78 -13.64
N VAL A 486 7.13 -8.70 -13.07
CA VAL A 486 6.55 -7.97 -11.95
C VAL A 486 6.90 -6.49 -12.02
N ARG A 487 5.96 -5.63 -11.62
CA ARG A 487 6.14 -4.18 -11.53
C ARG A 487 5.23 -3.60 -10.46
N LYS A 488 5.39 -2.31 -10.11
CA LYS A 488 4.38 -1.60 -9.31
C LYS A 488 3.02 -1.58 -10.01
N ALA A 489 1.97 -1.75 -9.22
CA ALA A 489 0.60 -1.53 -9.65
C ALA A 489 0.38 -0.03 -9.90
N ARG A 490 -0.36 0.32 -10.96
CA ARG A 490 -0.76 1.71 -11.26
C ARG A 490 -1.95 2.20 -10.42
N GLY A 491 -2.42 1.36 -9.51
CA GLY A 491 -3.60 1.55 -8.68
C GLY A 491 -4.23 0.20 -8.34
N THR A 492 -5.16 0.22 -7.40
CA THR A 492 -6.03 -0.91 -7.06
C THR A 492 -6.95 -1.27 -8.23
N TRP A 493 -7.44 -0.29 -9.00
CA TRP A 493 -8.22 -0.56 -10.22
C TRP A 493 -7.52 -1.55 -11.17
N GLU A 494 -6.19 -1.45 -11.33
CA GLU A 494 -5.42 -2.35 -12.18
C GLU A 494 -5.38 -3.77 -11.58
N GLN A 495 -5.22 -3.89 -10.27
CA GLN A 495 -5.25 -5.17 -9.57
C GLN A 495 -6.63 -5.83 -9.67
N VAL A 496 -7.70 -5.05 -9.54
CA VAL A 496 -9.08 -5.52 -9.72
C VAL A 496 -9.28 -6.04 -11.15
N ARG A 497 -8.86 -5.28 -12.17
CA ARG A 497 -8.95 -5.71 -13.58
C ARG A 497 -8.26 -7.04 -13.80
N MET A 498 -7.03 -7.17 -13.33
CA MET A 498 -6.22 -8.39 -13.50
C MET A 498 -6.81 -9.58 -12.73
N LEU A 499 -7.35 -9.36 -11.54
CA LEU A 499 -8.03 -10.40 -10.78
C LEU A 499 -9.32 -10.84 -11.46
N ARG A 500 -10.13 -9.90 -11.97
CA ARG A 500 -11.33 -10.18 -12.76
C ARG A 500 -11.00 -11.05 -13.96
N GLU A 501 -9.97 -10.69 -14.73
CA GLU A 501 -9.48 -11.47 -15.87
C GLU A 501 -9.04 -12.89 -15.44
N ALA A 502 -8.33 -13.02 -14.32
CA ALA A 502 -7.91 -14.31 -13.78
C ALA A 502 -9.07 -15.18 -13.31
N LEU A 503 -10.11 -14.60 -12.69
CA LEU A 503 -11.34 -15.30 -12.29
C LEU A 503 -12.14 -15.76 -13.52
N HIS A 504 -12.31 -14.88 -14.52
CA HIS A 504 -12.99 -15.23 -15.77
C HIS A 504 -12.28 -16.36 -16.51
N ALA A 505 -10.93 -16.34 -16.56
CA ALA A 505 -10.14 -17.42 -17.16
C ALA A 505 -10.35 -18.78 -16.47
N LYS A 506 -10.82 -18.77 -15.21
CA LYS A 506 -11.18 -19.97 -14.42
C LYS A 506 -12.67 -20.30 -14.48
N GLY A 507 -13.46 -19.60 -15.30
CA GLY A 507 -14.91 -19.80 -15.41
C GLY A 507 -15.72 -19.28 -14.22
N ILE A 508 -15.13 -18.40 -13.40
CA ILE A 508 -15.80 -17.79 -12.24
C ILE A 508 -16.35 -16.43 -12.67
N ALA A 509 -17.65 -16.22 -12.51
CA ALA A 509 -18.29 -14.92 -12.80
C ALA A 509 -18.01 -13.90 -11.68
N VAL A 510 -17.67 -12.66 -12.05
CA VAL A 510 -17.49 -11.57 -11.06
C VAL A 510 -18.82 -10.84 -10.85
N GLN A 511 -19.28 -10.77 -9.60
CA GLN A 511 -20.53 -10.12 -9.22
C GLN A 511 -20.38 -8.60 -9.17
N THR A 512 -21.35 -7.88 -9.71
CA THR A 512 -21.47 -6.42 -9.63
C THR A 512 -21.94 -5.97 -8.24
N SER A 513 -21.74 -4.69 -7.89
CA SER A 513 -22.27 -4.13 -6.63
C SER A 513 -23.77 -4.35 -6.46
N ALA A 514 -24.57 -4.22 -7.52
CA ALA A 514 -26.01 -4.47 -7.47
C ALA A 514 -26.35 -5.93 -7.12
N GLN A 515 -25.64 -6.90 -7.72
CA GLN A 515 -25.83 -8.32 -7.41
C GLN A 515 -25.36 -8.65 -5.99
N VAL A 516 -24.28 -8.02 -5.52
CA VAL A 516 -23.80 -8.19 -4.14
C VAL A 516 -24.78 -7.58 -3.16
N ARG A 517 -25.37 -6.42 -3.45
CA ARG A 517 -26.44 -5.83 -2.63
C ARG A 517 -27.62 -6.76 -2.46
N ASP A 518 -28.09 -7.38 -3.54
CA ASP A 518 -29.16 -8.36 -3.50
C ASP A 518 -28.78 -9.58 -2.65
N MET A 519 -27.59 -10.16 -2.92
CA MET A 519 -27.04 -11.29 -2.16
C MET A 519 -26.89 -10.98 -0.67
N LEU A 520 -26.51 -9.74 -0.33
CA LEU A 520 -26.30 -9.29 1.04
C LEU A 520 -27.55 -8.65 1.66
N SER A 521 -28.69 -8.59 0.97
CA SER A 521 -29.88 -7.89 1.46
C SER A 521 -29.60 -6.44 1.91
N MET A 522 -28.80 -5.71 1.12
CA MET A 522 -28.44 -4.29 1.32
C MET A 522 -29.04 -3.43 0.19
N PRO A 523 -30.38 -3.31 0.08
CA PRO A 523 -31.01 -2.56 -0.99
C PRO A 523 -30.56 -1.10 -0.97
N ILE A 524 -30.48 -0.47 -2.14
CA ILE A 524 -30.28 0.98 -2.23
C ILE A 524 -31.53 1.62 -1.62
N GLY A 525 -31.36 2.43 -0.58
CA GLY A 525 -32.47 3.13 0.04
C GLY A 525 -33.25 3.94 -1.01
N ALA A 526 -34.57 3.81 -1.03
CA ALA A 526 -35.40 4.71 -1.84
C ALA A 526 -35.17 6.13 -1.31
N VAL A 527 -34.69 7.04 -2.18
CA VAL A 527 -34.65 8.46 -1.88
C VAL A 527 -36.07 8.90 -1.49
N GLY A 528 -36.28 9.10 -0.18
CA GLY A 528 -37.46 9.75 0.38
C GLY A 528 -38.81 9.07 0.20
N SER A 529 -39.08 7.95 0.87
CA SER A 529 -40.45 7.58 1.27
C SER A 529 -40.48 6.36 2.20
N GLN A 530 -40.23 6.56 3.50
CA GLN A 530 -40.76 5.73 4.61
C GLN A 530 -40.11 6.14 5.95
N LYS A 531 -40.43 7.34 6.44
CA LYS A 531 -40.33 7.66 7.87
C LYS A 531 -41.53 8.52 8.24
N LEU A 532 -42.70 7.89 8.34
CA LEU A 532 -43.90 8.40 9.01
C LEU A 532 -44.94 7.27 9.02
N ALA A 533 -44.71 6.25 9.86
CA ALA A 533 -45.77 5.36 10.35
C ALA A 533 -45.20 4.56 11.52
N HIS A 534 -45.33 5.13 12.72
CA HIS A 534 -45.41 4.51 14.06
C HIS A 534 -44.84 5.50 15.09
N GLN A 535 -45.65 6.53 15.34
CA GLN A 535 -45.84 7.07 16.69
C GLN A 535 -47.12 6.46 17.25
#